data_AF-A0A5N7ZET0-F1
#
_entry.id   AF-A0A5N7ZET0-F1
#
_cell.length_a   1.000
_cell.length_b   1.000
_cell.length_c   1.000
_cell.angle_alpha   90.00
_cell.angle_beta   90.00
_cell.angle_gamma   90.00
#
_symmetry.space_group_name_H-M   'P 1'
#
loop_
_entity.id
_entity.type
_entity.pdbx_description
1 polymer ?
#
loop_
_entity_poly.entity_id
_entity_poly.type
_entity_poly.pdbx_seq_one_letter_code
_entity_poly.pdbx_strand_id
1 'polypeptide(L)' 'MEQAQPYQPVNKVRIVTAASLFDGHDAAINIMRRIIQATGVEVIHLGHDRSVEEVVNTAIQEDANA' A
#
# COMPACT_ATOMS: atom_id res chain seq x y z
N MET A 1 10.10 -26.94 4.28
CA MET A 1 9.72 -25.60 4.78
C MET A 1 8.23 -25.47 4.52
N GLU A 2 7.44 -25.31 5.57
CA GLU A 2 5.99 -25.16 5.42
C GLU A 2 5.72 -23.76 4.85
N GLN A 3 5.05 -23.69 3.69
CA GLN A 3 4.70 -22.40 3.08
C GLN A 3 3.48 -21.84 3.81
N ALA A 4 3.63 -20.66 4.43
CA ALA A 4 2.52 -19.96 5.05
C ALA A 4 1.49 -19.62 3.96
N GLN A 5 0.22 -19.98 4.20
CA GLN A 5 -0.85 -19.62 3.27
C GLN A 5 -1.05 -18.09 3.29
N PRO A 6 -1.20 -17.45 2.12
CA PRO A 6 -1.44 -16.02 2.05
C PRO A 6 -2.79 -15.70 2.72
N TYR A 7 -2.80 -14.66 3.56
CA TYR A 7 -4.02 -14.16 4.20
C TYR A 7 -5.03 -13.74 3.14
N GLN A 8 -6.32 -13.98 3.38
CA GLN A 8 -7.40 -13.43 2.57
C GLN A 8 -8.25 -12.51 3.44
N PRO A 9 -8.41 -11.23 3.05
CA PRO A 9 -9.19 -10.29 3.83
C PRO A 9 -10.68 -10.66 3.79
N VAL A 10 -11.34 -10.58 4.95
CA VAL A 10 -12.77 -10.83 5.09
C VAL A 10 -13.60 -9.71 4.45
N ASN A 11 -13.11 -8.47 4.55
CA ASN A 11 -13.74 -7.27 4.00
C ASN A 11 -12.97 -6.77 2.78
N LYS A 12 -13.61 -5.90 1.97
CA LYS A 12 -12.90 -5.15 0.93
C LYS A 12 -11.98 -4.15 1.61
N VAL A 13 -10.68 -4.39 1.53
CA VAL A 13 -9.65 -3.51 2.09
C VAL A 13 -9.00 -2.71 0.96
N ARG A 14 -8.88 -1.40 1.17
CA ARG A 14 -8.15 -0.44 0.32
C ARG A 14 -6.95 0.12 1.09
N ILE A 15 -5.77 0.10 0.51
CA ILE A 15 -4.53 0.60 1.14
C ILE A 15 -3.83 1.62 0.26
N VAL A 16 -3.40 2.75 0.83
CA VAL A 16 -2.50 3.71 0.18
C VAL A 16 -1.05 3.37 0.51
N THR A 17 -0.20 3.33 -0.51
CA THR A 17 1.25 3.09 -0.34
C THR A 17 2.07 4.20 -0.97
N ALA A 18 3.03 4.74 -0.20
CA ALA A 18 3.96 5.77 -0.65
C ALA A 18 5.30 5.64 0.10
N ALA A 19 6.39 6.09 -0.53
CA ALA A 19 7.60 6.43 0.21
C ALA A 19 7.50 7.88 0.72
N SER A 20 8.14 8.16 1.85
CA SER A 20 8.06 9.47 2.52
C SER A 20 8.64 10.61 1.68
N LEU A 21 8.39 11.84 2.10
CA LEU A 21 8.96 13.03 1.48
C LEU A 21 10.49 12.99 1.50
N PHE A 22 11.10 13.31 0.36
CA PHE A 22 12.53 13.21 0.08
C PHE A 22 13.12 11.80 0.20
N ASP A 23 12.28 10.77 0.15
CA ASP A 23 12.71 9.38 0.05
C ASP A 23 12.46 8.83 -1.35
N GLY A 24 13.55 8.46 -2.04
CA GLY A 24 13.51 7.81 -3.34
C GLY A 24 13.59 6.28 -3.28
N HIS A 25 13.66 5.67 -2.09
CA HIS A 25 13.85 4.23 -1.94
C HIS A 25 12.52 3.45 -2.07
N ASP A 26 12.04 3.32 -3.30
CA ASP A 26 10.75 2.70 -3.58
C ASP A 26 10.80 1.17 -3.75
N ALA A 27 12.00 0.56 -3.72
CA ALA A 27 12.17 -0.87 -3.96
C ALA A 27 11.40 -1.73 -2.95
N ALA A 28 11.45 -1.37 -1.66
CA ALA A 28 10.76 -2.09 -0.60
C ALA A 28 9.24 -1.95 -0.73
N ILE A 29 8.73 -0.72 -0.95
CA ILE A 29 7.30 -0.49 -1.06
C ILE A 29 6.71 -1.16 -2.31
N ASN A 30 7.49 -1.26 -3.39
CA ASN A 30 7.11 -2.00 -4.60
C ASN A 30 6.96 -3.51 -4.35
N ILE A 31 7.79 -4.11 -3.51
CA ILE A 31 7.64 -5.52 -3.12
C ILE A 31 6.41 -5.67 -2.21
N MET A 32 6.28 -4.82 -1.19
CA MET A 32 5.17 -4.89 -0.24
C MET A 32 3.82 -4.75 -0.93
N ARG A 33 3.64 -3.77 -1.82
CA ARG A 33 2.37 -3.60 -2.54
C ARG A 33 2.01 -4.81 -3.39
N ARG A 34 2.99 -5.51 -3.98
CA ARG A 34 2.74 -6.72 -4.79
C ARG A 34 2.27 -7.88 -3.92
N ILE A 35 2.88 -8.04 -2.75
CA ILE A 35 2.46 -9.06 -1.77
C ILE A 35 1.04 -8.76 -1.29
N ILE A 36 0.75 -7.51 -0.92
CA ILE A 36 -0.57 -7.06 -0.46
C ILE A 36 -1.62 -7.25 -1.58
N GLN A 37 -1.32 -6.83 -2.81
CA GLN A 37 -2.22 -7.04 -3.95
C GLN A 37 -2.50 -8.53 -4.20
N ALA A 38 -1.49 -9.40 -4.06
CA ALA A 38 -1.66 -10.85 -4.24
C ALA A 38 -2.59 -11.47 -3.18
N THR A 39 -2.80 -10.81 -2.03
CA THR A 39 -3.76 -11.24 -1.00
C THR A 39 -5.21 -10.82 -1.30
N GLY A 40 -5.47 -10.09 -2.39
CA GLY A 40 -6.80 -9.62 -2.78
C GLY A 40 -7.17 -8.23 -2.25
N VAL A 41 -6.19 -7.48 -1.73
CA VAL A 41 -6.34 -6.10 -1.29
C VAL A 41 -6.16 -5.13 -2.46
N GLU A 42 -6.99 -4.10 -2.52
CA GLU A 42 -6.84 -3.02 -3.51
C GLU A 42 -5.79 -2.03 -3.01
N VAL A 43 -4.77 -1.76 -3.83
CA VAL A 43 -3.64 -0.90 -3.43
C VAL A 43 -3.56 0.31 -4.35
N ILE A 44 -3.74 1.49 -3.76
CA ILE A 44 -3.48 2.79 -4.36
C ILE A 44 -2.01 3.13 -4.13
N HIS A 45 -1.19 3.09 -5.17
CA HIS A 45 0.24 3.33 -5.06
C HIS A 45 0.62 4.71 -5.59
N LEU A 46 1.17 5.56 -4.72
CA LEU A 46 1.56 6.94 -5.06
C LEU A 46 3.03 7.08 -5.47
N GLY A 47 3.81 6.00 -5.37
CA GLY A 47 5.25 6.02 -5.67
C GLY A 47 6.08 6.55 -4.51
N HIS A 48 7.11 7.33 -4.81
CA HIS A 48 8.07 7.86 -3.85
C HIS A 48 8.04 9.38 -3.78
N ASP A 49 8.76 9.97 -2.81
CA ASP A 49 8.84 11.41 -2.60
C ASP A 49 7.46 12.07 -2.37
N ARG A 50 6.65 11.50 -1.45
CA ARG A 50 5.31 12.00 -1.15
C ARG A 50 5.21 12.69 0.18
N SER A 51 4.65 13.89 0.16
CA SER A 51 4.32 14.64 1.35
C SER A 51 3.18 13.98 2.14
N VAL A 52 3.14 14.28 3.45
CA VAL A 52 2.03 13.81 4.31
C VAL A 52 0.69 14.31 3.80
N GLU A 53 0.63 15.55 3.29
CA GLU A 53 -0.59 16.14 2.74
C GLU A 53 -1.11 15.34 1.54
N GLU A 54 -0.24 14.97 0.58
CA GLU A 54 -0.64 14.15 -0.56
C GLU A 54 -1.18 12.79 -0.11
N VAL A 55 -0.45 12.09 0.77
CA VAL A 55 -0.84 10.76 1.25
C VAL A 55 -2.18 10.80 1.97
N VAL A 56 -2.38 11.77 2.87
CA VAL A 56 -3.62 11.91 3.65
C VAL A 56 -4.80 12.27 2.74
N ASN A 57 -4.60 13.22 1.81
CA ASN A 57 -5.67 13.60 0.88
C ASN A 57 -6.11 12.43 0.00
N THR A 58 -5.16 11.64 -0.52
CA THR A 58 -5.48 10.43 -1.26
C THR A 58 -6.20 9.42 -0.38
N ALA A 59 -5.73 9.15 0.83
CA ALA A 59 -6.37 8.19 1.72
C ALA A 59 -7.83 8.56 2.04
N ILE A 60 -8.13 9.84 2.22
CA ILE A 60 -9.49 10.33 2.46
C ILE A 60 -10.36 10.20 1.21
N GLN A 61 -9.86 10.65 0.04
CA GLN A 61 -10.63 10.61 -1.21
C GLN A 61 -10.93 9.19 -1.67
N GLU A 62 -9.97 8.29 -1.49
CA GLU A 62 -10.08 6.88 -1.84
C GLU A 62 -10.71 6.05 -0.72
N ASP A 63 -11.14 6.67 0.40
CA ASP A 63 -11.75 6.03 1.58
C ASP A 63 -10.90 4.86 2.14
N ALA A 64 -9.57 4.95 2.03
CA ALA A 64 -8.67 3.86 2.33
C ALA A 64 -8.69 3.48 3.82
N ASN A 65 -8.50 2.18 4.09
CA ASN A 65 -8.47 1.66 5.46
C ASN A 65 -7.11 1.84 6.12
N ALA A 66 -6.05 1.95 5.32
CA ALA A 66 -4.67 2.14 5.73
C ALA A 66 -3.88 2.91 4.68
#